data_AF-A0A5C7AIN5-F1
#
_entry.id   AF-A0A5C7AIN5-F1
#
_cell.length_a   1.000
_cell.length_b   1.000
_cell.length_c   1.000
_cell.angle_alpha   90.00
_cell.angle_beta   90.00
_cell.angle_gamma   90.00
#
_symmetry.space_group_name_H-M   'P 1'
#
loop_
_entity.id
_entity.type
_entity.pdbx_description
1 polymer ?
#
loop_
_entity_poly.entity_id
_entity_poly.type
_entity_poly.pdbx_seq_one_letter_code
_entity_poly.pdbx_strand_id
1 'polypeptide(L)' 'MKIHNKTGYAYGYLTDSAYIINKKTNQEFLITATIHVNKNKIYNDGMYEYDAVGIPFLAALGRQLIREYSK' A
#
# COMPACT_ATOMS: atom_id res chain seq x y z
N MET A 1 3.45 -16.24 1.33
CA MET A 1 4.00 -14.95 0.91
C MET A 1 5.08 -14.54 1.89
N LYS A 2 6.17 -13.95 1.41
CA LYS A 2 7.11 -13.17 2.24
C LYS A 2 7.11 -11.75 1.69
N ILE A 3 6.98 -10.76 2.56
CA ILE A 3 6.85 -9.35 2.17
C ILE A 3 7.93 -8.57 2.91
N HIS A 4 8.68 -7.75 2.17
CA HIS A 4 9.62 -6.78 2.69
C HIS A 4 9.20 -5.41 2.17
N ASN A 5 8.85 -4.49 3.05
CA ASN A 5 8.34 -3.20 2.63
C ASN A 5 8.92 -2.03 3.43
N LYS A 6 8.81 -0.85 2.83
CA LYS A 6 9.06 0.43 3.48
C LYS A 6 7.89 1.35 3.24
N THR A 7 7.28 1.80 4.34
CA THR A 7 6.17 2.75 4.32
C THR A 7 6.64 4.18 4.52
N GLY A 8 5.88 5.12 3.98
CA GLY A 8 5.98 6.57 4.23
C GLY A 8 4.61 7.15 4.51
N TYR A 9 4.54 8.02 5.53
CA TYR A 9 3.32 8.72 5.95
C TYR A 9 3.67 10.20 6.08
N ALA A 10 2.98 11.07 5.34
CA ALA A 10 3.22 12.50 5.44
C ALA A 10 2.02 13.28 4.89
N TYR A 11 1.41 14.14 5.71
CA TYR A 11 0.44 15.15 5.22
C TYR A 11 -0.73 14.57 4.40
N GLY A 12 -1.26 13.41 4.78
CA GLY A 12 -2.31 12.69 4.06
C GLY A 12 -1.80 11.75 2.98
N TYR A 13 -0.52 11.82 2.59
CA TYR A 13 0.08 10.88 1.67
C TYR A 13 0.53 9.61 2.40
N LEU A 14 0.11 8.48 1.85
CA LEU A 14 0.53 7.15 2.28
C LEU A 14 1.19 6.46 1.10
N THR A 15 2.48 6.14 1.27
CA THR A 15 3.28 5.39 0.29
C THR A 15 3.69 4.06 0.88
N ASP A 16 3.65 3.01 0.07
CA ASP A 16 4.28 1.74 0.36
C ASP A 16 5.07 1.23 -0.86
N SER A 17 6.29 0.79 -0.61
CA SER A 17 7.14 0.09 -1.58
C SER A 17 7.43 -1.29 -1.01
N ALA A 18 6.87 -2.33 -1.64
CA ALA A 18 6.92 -3.70 -1.15
C ALA A 18 7.53 -4.64 -2.19
N TYR A 19 8.54 -5.40 -1.76
CA TYR A 19 9.04 -6.58 -2.45
C TYR A 19 8.36 -7.82 -1.88
N ILE A 20 7.72 -8.60 -2.76
CA ILE A 20 6.80 -9.68 -2.40
C ILE A 20 7.23 -10.96 -3.10
N ILE A 21 7.46 -12.02 -2.31
CA ILE A 21 7.85 -13.34 -2.81
C ILE A 21 6.71 -14.33 -2.58
N ASN A 22 6.21 -14.92 -3.67
CA ASN A 22 5.29 -16.04 -3.63
C ASN A 22 6.05 -17.37 -3.76
N LYS A 23 6.46 -17.94 -2.62
CA LYS A 23 7.18 -19.23 -2.57
C LYS A 23 6.45 -20.42 -3.23
N LYS A 24 5.13 -20.34 -3.42
CA LYS A 24 4.35 -21.42 -4.06
C LYS A 24 4.47 -21.39 -5.58
N THR A 25 4.52 -20.20 -6.18
CA THR A 25 4.60 -20.01 -7.64
C THR A 25 5.99 -19.62 -8.11
N ASN A 26 6.92 -19.37 -7.18
CA ASN A 26 8.25 -18.82 -7.43
C ASN A 26 8.23 -17.44 -8.14
N GLN A 27 7.10 -16.75 -8.11
CA GLN A 27 6.96 -15.40 -8.65
C GLN A 27 7.32 -14.36 -7.60
N GLU A 28 7.89 -13.26 -8.08
CA GLU A 28 8.32 -12.14 -7.28
C GLU A 28 7.77 -10.84 -7.86
N PHE A 29 7.40 -9.92 -6.97
CA PHE A 29 6.79 -8.65 -7.34
C PHE A 29 7.46 -7.52 -6.58
N LEU A 30 7.70 -6.41 -7.28
CA LEU A 30 8.02 -5.13 -6.67
C LEU A 30 6.86 -4.18 -6.95
N ILE A 31 6.14 -3.78 -5.91
CA ILE A 31 4.95 -2.93 -6.02
C ILE A 31 5.21 -1.66 -5.23
N THR A 32 5.05 -0.51 -5.87
CA THR A 32 5.09 0.81 -5.24
C THR A 32 3.80 1.53 -5.53
N ALA A 33 3.17 2.08 -4.50
CA ALA A 33 1.97 2.89 -4.64
C ALA A 33 1.96 4.03 -3.64
N THR A 34 1.42 5.17 -4.06
CA THR A 34 1.14 6.33 -3.21
C THR A 34 -0.31 6.71 -3.36
N ILE A 35 -0.98 6.97 -2.25
CA ILE A 35 -2.36 7.47 -2.21
C ILE A 35 -2.44 8.69 -1.31
N HIS A 36 -3.46 9.52 -1.51
CA HIS A 36 -3.73 10.70 -0.70
C HIS A 36 -5.08 10.54 0.02
N VAL A 37 -5.04 10.50 1.35
CA VAL A 37 -6.17 10.33 2.27
C VAL A 37 -6.23 11.53 3.24
N ASN A 38 -6.72 12.63 2.70
CA ASN A 38 -6.96 13.87 3.43
C ASN A 38 -8.30 14.48 3.01
N LYS A 39 -9.40 13.91 3.51
CA LYS A 39 -10.75 14.32 3.08
C LYS A 39 -11.07 15.76 3.49
N ASN A 40 -10.65 16.18 4.68
CA ASN A 40 -10.94 17.52 5.19
C ASN A 40 -10.05 18.60 4.54
N LYS A 41 -8.99 18.20 3.84
CA LYS A 41 -8.01 19.06 3.13
C LYS A 41 -7.23 20.00 4.04
N ILE A 42 -7.19 19.73 5.34
CA ILE A 42 -6.42 20.48 6.30
C ILE A 42 -5.08 19.74 6.46
N TYR A 43 -4.00 20.50 6.40
CA TYR A 43 -2.66 19.96 6.59
C TYR A 43 -2.19 20.33 8.00
N ASN A 44 -1.40 19.47 8.64
CA ASN A 44 -0.88 19.63 10.00
C ASN A 44 -1.90 19.61 11.14
N ASP A 45 -3.13 19.14 10.92
CA ASP A 45 -4.09 18.90 12.00
C ASP A 45 -3.97 17.50 12.62
N GLY A 46 -3.15 16.62 12.02
CA GLY A 46 -2.96 15.24 12.45
C GLY A 46 -4.15 14.32 12.12
N MET A 47 -5.15 14.79 11.39
CA MET A 47 -6.35 14.04 11.05
C MET A 47 -6.29 13.55 9.61
N TYR A 48 -5.90 12.29 9.43
CA TYR A 48 -5.80 11.64 8.12
C TYR A 48 -6.45 10.27 8.14
N GLU A 49 -7.07 9.85 7.03
CA GLU A 49 -7.76 8.56 6.95
C GLU A 49 -6.81 7.38 6.65
N TYR A 50 -5.61 7.38 7.22
CA TYR A 50 -4.60 6.32 7.00
C TYR A 50 -5.12 4.94 7.39
N ASP A 51 -5.63 4.77 8.61
CA ASP A 51 -6.05 3.45 9.11
C ASP A 51 -7.43 3.03 8.57
N ALA A 52 -8.34 4.00 8.42
CA ALA A 52 -9.71 3.73 7.99
C ALA A 52 -9.82 3.48 6.47
N VAL A 53 -8.97 4.11 5.67
CA VAL A 53 -9.05 4.05 4.19
C VAL A 53 -7.71 3.64 3.58
N GLY A 54 -6.63 4.32 3.96
CA GLY A 54 -5.36 4.22 3.24
C GLY A 54 -4.71 2.83 3.26
N ILE A 55 -4.42 2.31 4.46
CA ILE A 55 -3.81 1.00 4.66
C ILE A 55 -4.71 -0.12 4.11
N PRO A 56 -6.04 -0.16 4.39
CA PRO A 56 -6.93 -1.15 3.80
C PRO A 56 -6.92 -1.13 2.27
N PHE A 57 -6.91 0.06 1.65
CA PHE A 57 -6.87 0.20 0.20
C PHE A 57 -5.57 -0.36 -0.40
N LEU A 58 -4.40 0.04 0.11
CA LEU A 58 -3.12 -0.46 -0.39
C LEU A 58 -2.99 -1.98 -0.24
N ALA A 59 -3.47 -2.54 0.87
CA ALA A 59 -3.49 -3.97 1.09
C ALA A 59 -4.39 -4.71 0.07
N ALA A 60 -5.56 -4.13 -0.24
CA ALA A 60 -6.47 -4.68 -1.25
C ALA A 60 -5.86 -4.60 -2.67
N LEU A 61 -5.25 -3.45 -3.01
CA LEU A 61 -4.56 -3.24 -4.28
C LEU A 61 -3.44 -4.26 -4.48
N GLY A 62 -2.57 -4.46 -3.49
CA GLY A 62 -1.48 -5.44 -3.59
C GLY A 62 -1.98 -6.86 -3.82
N ARG A 63 -3.02 -7.29 -3.09
CA ARG A 63 -3.66 -8.61 -3.29
C ARG A 63 -4.28 -8.73 -4.69
N GLN A 64 -4.88 -7.65 -5.20
CA GLN A 64 -5.47 -7.62 -6.53
C GLN A 64 -4.41 -7.80 -7.62
N LEU A 65 -3.33 -7.02 -7.54
CA LEU A 65 -2.24 -7.06 -8.51
C LEU A 65 -1.60 -8.44 -8.56
N ILE A 66 -1.23 -9.00 -7.40
CA ILE A 66 -0.66 -10.35 -7.35
C ILE A 66 -1.62 -11.38 -7.96
N ARG A 67 -2.92 -11.31 -7.64
CA ARG A 67 -3.89 -12.27 -8.19
C ARG A 67 -4.01 -12.17 -9.71
N GLU A 68 -3.93 -10.97 -10.28
CA GLU A 68 -4.06 -10.78 -11.72
C GLU A 68 -2.83 -11.28 -12.47
N TYR A 69 -1.63 -11.04 -11.95
CA TYR A 69 -0.35 -11.41 -12.59
C TYR A 69 0.19 -12.79 -12.17
N SER A 70 -0.52 -13.50 -11.28
CA SER A 70 -0.25 -14.90 -10.92
C SER A 70 -1.17 -15.90 -11.63
N LYS A 71 -2.02 -15.45 -12.56
CA LYS A 71 -2.72 -16.33 -13.52
C LYS A 71 -1.75 -16.81 -14.59
#